data_AF-A0A914HLC2-F1
#
_entry.id   AF-A0A914HLC2-F1
#
_cell.length_a   1.000
_cell.length_b   1.000
_cell.length_c   1.000
_cell.angle_alpha   90.00
_cell.angle_beta   90.00
_cell.angle_gamma   90.00
#
_symmetry.space_group_name_H-M   'P 1'
#
loop_
_entity.id
_entity.type
_entity.pdbx_description
1 polymer ?
#
loop_
_entity_poly.entity_id
_entity_poly.type
_entity_poly.pdbx_seq_one_letter_code
_entity_poly.pdbx_strand_id
1 'polypeptide(L)'
;MYQIWQLLLVTLLFGVRNVHNQLHLFGGSQKSDDAERNGVGALQHNRLHPPDTKEIQQCLSPDLEEKESAFGRFFAAVIDAGSTGTRLHLFEFSHELKQEPSMFKLENEIYKEIKPGVSCFAKTPELAAENVRELLLTAKHQIPPELWVKTPIAFRATAGVRLLPEKEADAILSEIESEVLSSGLLVDDDAVGMLSGTDEGVFGWFTLNFLLARLDGALERYTKAVAALDLGGGSTQVTFMPDDFSATLKGLAKQKYSHKLKIFDKELKLYTHSYLGNGLVASRLGIAKLSSPNWSPGAMPSLHTHCLPSGFVLDDWDYAGNVWLISASTNTGFAQCMETAKQYVQNVTDVKRVPALADTTAELFLFGYFYDRALQANVVPYTLEQLGGPANVGDFRAAAERACAIPAEAIGPEPWQPWQCLDLTYIYTLLHFGYGLPDEKSIYLTKKLRAMEVSWALGAAFHLLNTYHDNMKRERHEQLQAALARDREELERRRRAVEEREAAADARMAELLNSRNVMQTDPKLFVRLLNTACSMFSNVFHWLTDGATHVLIALRIIS
;
A
#
# COMPACT_ATOMS: atom_id res chain seq x y z
N MET A 1 6.50 -82.83 4.40
CA MET A 1 6.68 -81.75 3.42
C MET A 1 5.38 -81.16 2.88
N TYR A 2 4.43 -81.94 2.31
CA TYR A 2 3.18 -81.38 1.75
C TYR A 2 2.38 -80.51 2.74
N GLN A 3 2.29 -80.92 4.02
CA GLN A 3 1.66 -80.13 5.09
C GLN A 3 2.42 -78.84 5.46
N ILE A 4 3.76 -78.80 5.30
CA ILE A 4 4.57 -77.59 5.55
C ILE A 4 4.33 -76.56 4.44
N TRP A 5 4.14 -77.03 3.20
CA TRP A 5 3.75 -76.19 2.07
C TRP A 5 2.36 -75.56 2.24
N GLN A 6 1.39 -76.28 2.81
CA GLN A 6 0.07 -75.69 3.12
C GLN A 6 0.12 -74.68 4.26
N LEU A 7 0.92 -74.91 5.30
CA LEU A 7 1.13 -73.93 6.37
C LEU A 7 1.72 -72.61 5.85
N LEU A 8 2.72 -72.67 4.97
CA LEU A 8 3.32 -71.47 4.35
C LEU A 8 2.34 -70.69 3.46
N LEU A 9 1.50 -71.40 2.69
CA LEU A 9 0.49 -70.77 1.84
C LEU A 9 -0.58 -70.02 2.66
N VAL A 10 -0.98 -70.55 3.82
CA VAL A 10 -1.93 -69.91 4.73
C VAL A 10 -1.35 -68.64 5.35
N THR A 11 -0.07 -68.64 5.75
CA THR A 11 0.59 -67.42 6.25
C THR A 11 0.72 -66.32 5.20
N LEU A 12 0.98 -66.66 3.93
CA LEU A 12 1.04 -65.69 2.83
C LEU A 12 -0.32 -65.06 2.52
N LEU A 13 -1.39 -65.84 2.54
CA LEU A 13 -2.74 -65.34 2.23
C LEU A 13 -3.39 -64.55 3.37
N PHE A 14 -3.05 -64.82 4.64
CA PHE A 14 -3.54 -64.03 5.78
C PHE A 14 -2.74 -62.75 6.04
N GLY A 15 -1.42 -62.74 5.76
CA GLY A 15 -0.57 -61.56 5.99
C GLY A 15 -0.98 -60.32 5.19
N VAL A 16 -1.39 -60.50 3.93
CA VAL A 16 -1.75 -59.40 3.02
C VAL A 16 -3.10 -58.76 3.37
N ARG A 17 -4.01 -59.49 4.01
CA ARG A 17 -5.41 -59.05 4.19
C ARG A 17 -5.65 -58.19 5.44
N ASN A 18 -4.68 -58.10 6.35
CA ASN A 18 -4.87 -57.46 7.66
C ASN A 18 -4.25 -56.06 7.79
N VAL A 19 -3.55 -55.56 6.76
CA VAL A 19 -2.92 -54.23 6.75
C VAL A 19 -3.91 -53.10 6.41
N HIS A 20 -5.09 -53.43 5.87
CA HIS A 20 -6.03 -52.43 5.34
C HIS A 20 -7.08 -51.90 6.33
N ASN A 21 -7.19 -52.47 7.55
CA ASN A 21 -8.34 -52.24 8.46
C ASN A 21 -7.98 -51.78 9.90
N GLN A 22 -6.79 -51.21 10.12
CA GLN A 22 -6.31 -50.78 11.46
C GLN A 22 -5.79 -49.32 11.44
N LEU A 23 -6.58 -48.39 10.90
CA LEU A 23 -6.23 -46.95 10.86
C LEU A 23 -7.34 -45.99 11.33
N HIS A 24 -8.39 -46.51 11.97
CA HIS A 24 -9.38 -45.71 12.68
C HIS A 24 -9.70 -46.35 14.03
N LEU A 25 -9.19 -45.77 15.12
CA LEU A 25 -9.81 -45.57 16.45
C LEU A 25 -8.74 -45.24 17.52
N PHE A 26 -9.14 -44.43 18.51
CA PHE A 26 -8.41 -44.00 19.72
C PHE A 26 -7.36 -42.88 19.59
N GLY A 27 -7.57 -41.82 20.39
CA GLY A 27 -6.66 -40.66 20.47
C GLY A 27 -7.20 -39.42 21.22
N GLY A 28 -8.09 -39.57 22.21
CA GLY A 28 -8.60 -38.44 22.99
C GLY A 28 -8.70 -38.77 24.48
N SER A 29 -8.14 -37.92 25.35
CA SER A 29 -8.20 -38.08 26.81
C SER A 29 -7.99 -36.74 27.52
N GLN A 30 -8.83 -36.48 28.54
CA GLN A 30 -8.73 -35.32 29.43
C GLN A 30 -7.96 -35.66 30.72
N LYS A 31 -7.37 -34.64 31.35
CA LYS A 31 -7.05 -34.57 32.78
C LYS A 31 -7.40 -33.13 33.22
N SER A 32 -8.35 -32.86 34.12
CA SER A 32 -8.54 -33.27 35.52
C SER A 32 -7.67 -32.45 36.49
N ASP A 33 -8.31 -31.52 37.19
CA ASP A 33 -7.75 -30.63 38.20
C ASP A 33 -7.30 -31.37 39.47
N ASP A 34 -6.40 -30.72 40.22
CA ASP A 34 -6.31 -30.87 41.69
C ASP A 34 -5.78 -29.54 42.27
N ALA A 35 -6.23 -29.19 43.48
CA ALA A 35 -5.97 -27.89 44.11
C ALA A 35 -5.49 -28.04 45.55
N GLU A 36 -4.50 -27.24 45.98
CA GLU A 36 -4.29 -26.96 47.41
C GLU A 36 -3.59 -25.60 47.67
N ARG A 37 -3.42 -25.24 48.95
CA ARG A 37 -3.66 -23.86 49.45
C ARG A 37 -2.62 -23.39 50.50
N ASN A 38 -2.52 -22.05 50.65
CA ASN A 38 -1.81 -21.28 51.71
C ASN A 38 -0.28 -21.10 51.50
N GLY A 39 0.37 -19.98 51.87
CA GLY A 39 -0.11 -18.66 52.31
C GLY A 39 0.94 -17.87 53.13
N VAL A 40 0.92 -16.52 53.06
CA VAL A 40 1.64 -15.53 53.92
C VAL A 40 3.20 -15.54 53.81
N GLY A 41 3.96 -14.44 53.72
CA GLY A 41 3.67 -13.00 53.63
C GLY A 41 4.56 -12.15 54.57
N ALA A 42 5.56 -11.39 54.08
CA ALA A 42 6.32 -10.40 54.88
C ALA A 42 7.20 -9.39 54.08
N LEU A 43 7.04 -8.09 54.43
CA LEU A 43 8.07 -7.03 54.57
C LEU A 43 8.85 -6.41 53.35
N GLN A 44 8.34 -5.25 52.91
CA GLN A 44 8.93 -3.89 53.03
C GLN A 44 10.19 -3.41 52.22
N HIS A 45 9.97 -2.24 51.59
CA HIS A 45 10.86 -1.09 51.33
C HIS A 45 11.67 -0.90 50.01
N ASN A 46 11.32 0.22 49.37
CA ASN A 46 12.17 1.22 48.69
C ASN A 46 12.69 1.02 47.24
N ARG A 47 12.02 1.76 46.34
CA ARG A 47 12.57 2.87 45.50
C ARG A 47 13.59 2.54 44.38
N LEU A 48 13.32 3.19 43.22
CA LEU A 48 14.18 3.43 42.05
C LEU A 48 14.28 2.28 41.03
N HIS A 49 13.93 2.60 39.77
CA HIS A 49 14.36 1.84 38.60
C HIS A 49 15.88 1.94 38.43
N PRO A 50 16.54 0.81 38.18
CA PRO A 50 17.47 0.70 37.07
C PRO A 50 17.06 -0.45 36.12
N PRO A 51 17.66 -0.57 34.92
CA PRO A 51 17.16 -1.45 33.88
C PRO A 51 17.67 -2.88 34.06
N ASP A 52 16.76 -3.86 34.07
CA ASP A 52 17.09 -5.20 33.59
C ASP A 52 15.85 -5.92 33.02
N THR A 53 16.09 -6.65 31.94
CA THR A 53 15.04 -7.28 31.13
C THR A 53 14.65 -8.65 31.68
N LYS A 54 13.39 -8.81 32.15
CA LYS A 54 12.56 -10.04 31.98
C LYS A 54 11.14 -9.98 32.58
N GLU A 55 10.85 -9.15 33.57
CA GLU A 55 9.60 -9.29 34.37
C GLU A 55 8.30 -8.73 33.75
N ILE A 56 8.37 -7.94 32.67
CA ILE A 56 7.14 -7.39 32.03
C ILE A 56 6.39 -8.48 31.23
N GLN A 57 6.99 -9.64 31.00
CA GLN A 57 6.40 -10.75 30.24
C GLN A 57 5.39 -11.61 31.03
N GLN A 58 4.92 -11.16 32.21
CA GLN A 58 3.93 -11.88 33.03
C GLN A 58 2.78 -10.99 33.54
N CYS A 59 2.59 -9.79 32.97
CA CYS A 59 1.47 -8.91 33.32
C CYS A 59 0.27 -8.98 32.35
N LEU A 60 0.40 -9.69 31.23
CA LEU A 60 -0.71 -9.98 30.32
C LEU A 60 -1.39 -11.29 30.78
N SER A 61 -2.72 -11.31 30.83
CA SER A 61 -3.43 -12.58 30.98
C SER A 61 -3.28 -13.42 29.70
N PRO A 62 -3.37 -14.77 29.78
CA PRO A 62 -3.30 -15.61 28.58
C PRO A 62 -4.29 -15.18 27.49
N ASP A 63 -5.49 -14.72 27.86
CA ASP A 63 -6.52 -14.20 26.95
C ASP A 63 -6.10 -12.89 26.22
N LEU A 64 -5.18 -12.12 26.80
CA LEU A 64 -4.59 -10.93 26.18
C LEU A 64 -3.38 -11.30 25.31
N GLU A 65 -2.54 -12.25 25.73
CA GLU A 65 -1.47 -12.79 24.89
C GLU A 65 -2.02 -13.51 23.64
N GLU A 66 -3.11 -14.27 23.75
CA GLU A 66 -3.78 -14.89 22.60
C GLU A 66 -4.42 -13.87 21.65
N LYS A 67 -4.90 -12.74 22.20
CA LYS A 67 -5.42 -11.61 21.41
C LYS A 67 -4.31 -10.86 20.69
N GLU A 68 -3.20 -10.53 21.34
CA GLU A 68 -2.04 -9.93 20.67
C GLU A 68 -1.42 -10.91 19.66
N SER A 69 -1.41 -12.22 19.96
CA SER A 69 -1.02 -13.28 19.02
C SER A 69 -1.90 -13.36 17.75
N ALA A 70 -3.13 -12.85 17.77
CA ALA A 70 -4.03 -12.89 16.62
C ALA A 70 -3.77 -11.76 15.60
N PHE A 71 -3.15 -10.65 16.02
CA PHE A 71 -2.96 -9.46 15.17
C PHE A 71 -1.48 -9.18 14.91
N GLY A 72 -1.10 -9.13 13.64
CA GLY A 72 0.22 -8.64 13.24
C GLY A 72 0.24 -7.11 13.18
N ARG A 73 1.37 -6.51 13.58
CA ARG A 73 1.67 -5.08 13.43
C ARG A 73 2.42 -4.84 12.13
N PHE A 74 1.93 -3.92 11.31
CA PHE A 74 2.46 -3.61 9.98
C PHE A 74 2.66 -2.09 9.84
N PHE A 75 3.60 -1.70 8.98
CA PHE A 75 3.87 -0.31 8.66
C PHE A 75 3.92 -0.13 7.14
N ALA A 76 3.60 1.06 6.67
CA ALA A 76 3.89 1.50 5.30
C ALA A 76 4.34 2.96 5.31
N ALA A 77 5.43 3.26 4.60
CA ALA A 77 5.94 4.61 4.46
C ALA A 77 5.60 5.17 3.07
N VAL A 78 5.07 6.38 3.03
CA VAL A 78 4.84 7.12 1.79
C VAL A 78 5.51 8.48 1.91
N ILE A 79 6.36 8.82 0.95
CA ILE A 79 6.98 10.15 0.85
C ILE A 79 6.32 10.91 -0.30
N ASP A 80 5.52 11.91 0.05
CA ASP A 80 4.89 12.85 -0.89
C ASP A 80 5.87 13.97 -1.24
N ALA A 81 6.41 13.93 -2.46
CA ALA A 81 7.20 15.02 -3.02
C ALA A 81 6.28 16.05 -3.70
N GLY A 82 5.68 16.88 -2.84
CA GLY A 82 4.93 18.06 -3.22
C GLY A 82 5.79 19.18 -3.83
N SER A 83 5.17 20.03 -4.64
CA SER A 83 5.79 21.23 -5.24
C SER A 83 6.29 22.29 -4.23
N THR A 84 5.78 22.28 -3.00
CA THR A 84 6.05 23.31 -1.96
C THR A 84 6.63 22.75 -0.67
N GLY A 85 6.84 21.43 -0.60
CA GLY A 85 7.34 20.71 0.57
C GLY A 85 7.29 19.20 0.32
N THR A 86 8.07 18.45 1.07
CA THR A 86 8.18 16.99 0.95
C THR A 86 7.84 16.34 2.29
N ARG A 87 6.97 15.33 2.27
CA ARG A 87 6.25 14.87 3.47
C ARG A 87 6.39 13.36 3.65
N LEU A 88 6.83 12.94 4.82
CA LEU A 88 6.69 11.55 5.28
C LEU A 88 5.30 11.35 5.86
N HIS A 89 4.63 10.32 5.37
CA HIS A 89 3.48 9.69 5.99
C HIS A 89 3.88 8.25 6.34
N LEU A 90 4.11 7.96 7.62
CA LEU A 90 4.34 6.61 8.10
C LEU A 90 3.07 6.12 8.79
N PHE A 91 2.38 5.18 8.16
CA PHE A 91 1.14 4.60 8.68
C PHE A 91 1.41 3.31 9.43
N GLU A 92 0.71 3.11 10.54
CA GLU A 92 0.71 1.89 11.34
C GLU A 92 -0.64 1.18 11.21
N PHE A 93 -0.59 -0.13 10.98
CA PHE A 93 -1.77 -0.98 10.82
C PHE A 93 -1.70 -2.23 11.70
N SER A 94 -2.86 -2.68 12.17
CA SER A 94 -3.05 -4.04 12.67
C SER A 94 -3.77 -4.90 11.63
N HIS A 95 -3.51 -6.21 11.61
CA HIS A 95 -4.13 -7.14 10.67
C HIS A 95 -4.28 -8.53 11.28
N GLU A 96 -5.46 -9.14 11.16
CA GLU A 96 -5.79 -10.40 11.83
C GLU A 96 -5.24 -11.59 11.05
N LEU A 97 -4.20 -12.24 11.61
CA LEU A 97 -3.43 -13.30 10.96
C LEU A 97 -4.17 -14.64 10.84
N LYS A 98 -5.29 -14.79 11.56
CA LYS A 98 -6.08 -16.03 11.66
C LYS A 98 -7.40 -15.98 10.87
N GLN A 99 -7.79 -14.83 10.33
CA GLN A 99 -9.03 -14.64 9.57
C GLN A 99 -8.74 -14.20 8.12
N GLU A 100 -9.26 -14.96 7.16
CA GLU A 100 -9.17 -14.66 5.72
C GLU A 100 -10.60 -14.62 5.13
N PRO A 101 -11.01 -13.55 4.43
CA PRO A 101 -10.31 -12.28 4.28
C PRO A 101 -10.43 -11.39 5.54
N SER A 102 -9.35 -10.70 5.90
CA SER A 102 -9.36 -9.61 6.89
C SER A 102 -8.72 -8.36 6.29
N MET A 103 -9.18 -7.18 6.70
CA MET A 103 -8.67 -5.88 6.22
C MET A 103 -7.58 -5.36 7.16
N PHE A 104 -6.59 -4.64 6.63
CA PHE A 104 -5.67 -3.85 7.46
C PHE A 104 -6.45 -2.74 8.19
N LYS A 105 -6.47 -2.80 9.52
CA LYS A 105 -7.04 -1.74 10.36
C LYS A 105 -5.97 -0.69 10.60
N LEU A 106 -6.22 0.52 10.14
CA LEU A 106 -5.36 1.68 10.38
C LEU A 106 -5.43 2.09 11.86
N GLU A 107 -4.27 2.14 12.52
CA GLU A 107 -4.15 2.50 13.94
C GLU A 107 -3.62 3.93 14.12
N ASN A 108 -2.59 4.33 13.36
CA ASN A 108 -1.91 5.60 13.55
C ASN A 108 -1.27 6.13 12.25
N GLU A 109 -0.98 7.43 12.22
CA GLU A 109 -0.14 8.09 11.23
C GLU A 109 0.92 8.94 11.93
N ILE A 110 2.17 8.81 11.50
CA ILE A 110 3.28 9.67 11.88
C ILE A 110 3.63 10.54 10.68
N TYR A 111 3.40 11.84 10.82
CA TYR A 111 3.57 12.84 9.77
C TYR A 111 4.78 13.74 10.03
N LYS A 112 5.57 14.02 8.99
CA LYS A 112 6.64 15.04 9.02
C LYS A 112 6.76 15.73 7.67
N GLU A 113 6.79 17.07 7.65
CA GLU A 113 7.01 17.89 6.46
C GLU A 113 8.38 18.59 6.52
N ILE A 114 9.08 18.65 5.38
CA ILE A 114 10.28 19.47 5.15
C ILE A 114 9.99 20.43 3.99
N LYS A 115 10.61 21.63 4.02
CA LYS A 115 10.50 22.66 2.98
C LYS A 115 11.90 23.21 2.63
N PRO A 116 12.15 23.63 1.37
CA PRO A 116 11.22 23.61 0.23
C PRO A 116 10.98 22.20 -0.34
N GLY A 117 10.11 22.07 -1.33
CA GLY A 117 9.88 20.79 -2.02
C GLY A 117 11.04 20.41 -2.95
N VAL A 118 11.21 19.12 -3.24
CA VAL A 118 12.32 18.58 -4.06
C VAL A 118 12.54 19.30 -5.39
N SER A 119 11.48 19.85 -6.02
CA SER A 119 11.59 20.58 -7.29
C SER A 119 12.38 21.89 -7.23
N CYS A 120 12.59 22.48 -6.05
CA CYS A 120 13.46 23.66 -5.89
C CYS A 120 14.95 23.30 -6.04
N PHE A 121 15.31 22.02 -5.90
CA PHE A 121 16.68 21.52 -6.03
C PHE A 121 17.02 21.03 -7.44
N ALA A 122 16.29 21.50 -8.46
CA ALA A 122 16.50 21.13 -9.88
C ALA A 122 17.93 21.38 -10.41
N LYS A 123 18.73 22.19 -9.71
CA LYS A 123 20.14 22.48 -10.03
C LYS A 123 21.13 21.94 -8.99
N THR A 124 20.64 21.28 -7.94
CA THR A 124 21.41 20.66 -6.83
C THR A 124 20.72 19.38 -6.33
N PRO A 125 20.56 18.34 -7.20
CA PRO A 125 19.80 17.11 -6.87
C PRO A 125 20.21 16.43 -5.55
N GLU A 126 21.48 16.55 -5.17
CA GLU A 126 22.06 15.99 -3.96
C GLU A 126 21.36 16.52 -2.69
N LEU A 127 20.97 17.80 -2.69
CA LEU A 127 20.21 18.42 -1.59
C LEU A 127 18.76 17.93 -1.52
N ALA A 128 18.18 17.49 -2.64
CA ALA A 128 16.88 16.84 -2.65
C ALA A 128 16.95 15.48 -1.93
N ALA A 129 18.01 14.71 -2.22
CA ALA A 129 18.29 13.43 -1.56
C ALA A 129 18.60 13.59 -0.07
N GLU A 130 19.35 14.62 0.35
CA GLU A 130 19.57 14.94 1.77
C GLU A 130 18.27 15.18 2.54
N ASN A 131 17.32 15.92 1.97
CA ASN A 131 16.01 16.13 2.59
C ASN A 131 15.21 14.82 2.72
N VAL A 132 15.25 13.96 1.70
CA VAL A 132 14.60 12.63 1.76
C VAL A 132 15.28 11.74 2.80
N ARG A 133 16.62 11.77 2.93
CA ARG A 133 17.36 11.04 3.96
C ARG A 133 16.90 11.40 5.37
N GLU A 134 16.62 12.67 5.66
CA GLU A 134 16.08 13.08 6.97
C GLU A 134 14.69 12.46 7.25
N LEU A 135 13.83 12.38 6.23
CA LEU A 135 12.53 11.70 6.33
C LEU A 135 12.70 10.18 6.53
N LEU A 136 13.60 9.53 5.78
CA LEU A 136 13.90 8.10 5.93
C LEU A 136 14.42 7.77 7.34
N LEU A 137 15.34 8.58 7.88
CA LEU A 137 15.82 8.44 9.26
C LEU A 137 14.70 8.64 10.28
N THR A 138 13.78 9.59 10.03
CA THR A 138 12.59 9.79 10.87
C THR A 138 11.70 8.56 10.87
N ALA A 139 11.42 7.96 9.71
CA ALA A 139 10.63 6.74 9.61
C ALA A 139 11.29 5.58 10.37
N LYS A 140 12.58 5.32 10.13
CA LYS A 140 13.34 4.24 10.76
C LYS A 140 13.46 4.37 12.28
N HIS A 141 13.41 5.58 12.83
CA HIS A 141 13.40 5.80 14.28
C HIS A 141 12.08 5.35 14.94
N GLN A 142 10.98 5.34 14.18
CA GLN A 142 9.64 4.99 14.66
C GLN A 142 9.29 3.51 14.42
N ILE A 143 9.85 2.90 13.37
CA ILE A 143 9.64 1.49 13.03
C ILE A 143 10.64 0.63 13.82
N PRO A 144 10.19 -0.44 14.51
CA PRO A 144 11.09 -1.43 15.12
C PRO A 144 12.07 -2.04 14.10
N PRO A 145 13.38 -2.20 14.42
CA PRO A 145 14.40 -2.64 13.45
C PRO A 145 14.08 -3.95 12.71
N GLU A 146 13.44 -4.90 13.39
CA GLU A 146 12.99 -6.19 12.85
C GLU A 146 11.83 -6.10 11.84
N LEU A 147 11.20 -4.92 11.72
CA LEU A 147 10.15 -4.61 10.75
C LEU A 147 10.64 -3.75 9.58
N TRP A 148 11.86 -3.20 9.61
CA TRP A 148 12.38 -2.36 8.51
C TRP A 148 12.29 -3.09 7.15
N VAL A 149 12.86 -4.29 7.06
CA VAL A 149 12.84 -5.15 5.84
C VAL A 149 11.46 -5.71 5.46
N LYS A 150 10.40 -5.36 6.21
CA LYS A 150 9.00 -5.72 5.96
C LYS A 150 8.09 -4.51 5.77
N THR A 151 8.64 -3.30 5.89
CA THR A 151 7.90 -2.04 5.80
C THR A 151 8.06 -1.49 4.38
N PRO A 152 7.07 -1.68 3.48
CA PRO A 152 7.15 -1.10 2.13
C PRO A 152 7.24 0.42 2.21
N ILE A 153 8.06 0.99 1.32
CA ILE A 153 8.15 2.43 1.11
C ILE A 153 7.87 2.80 -0.35
N ALA A 154 7.13 3.89 -0.55
CA ALA A 154 7.05 4.57 -1.83
C ALA A 154 7.36 6.06 -1.71
N PHE A 155 8.31 6.54 -2.49
CA PHE A 155 8.46 7.95 -2.83
C PHE A 155 7.68 8.24 -4.10
N ARG A 156 6.83 9.27 -4.09
CA ARG A 156 6.16 9.75 -5.31
C ARG A 156 6.27 11.26 -5.43
N ALA A 157 6.86 11.70 -6.53
CA ALA A 157 6.88 13.10 -6.91
C ALA A 157 5.63 13.49 -7.70
N THR A 158 5.09 14.66 -7.35
CA THR A 158 3.82 15.20 -7.86
C THR A 158 4.08 16.20 -9.00
N ALA A 159 3.08 17.03 -9.32
CA ALA A 159 3.17 18.03 -10.38
C ALA A 159 4.37 18.99 -10.31
N GLY A 160 4.98 19.21 -9.14
CA GLY A 160 6.16 20.08 -9.01
C GLY A 160 7.34 19.61 -9.84
N VAL A 161 7.65 18.31 -9.80
CA VAL A 161 8.74 17.71 -10.59
C VAL A 161 8.30 17.47 -12.04
N ARG A 162 7.01 17.19 -12.30
CA ARG A 162 6.45 17.06 -13.68
C ARG A 162 6.60 18.34 -14.53
N LEU A 163 6.81 19.49 -13.89
CA LEU A 163 6.97 20.79 -14.55
C LEU A 163 8.44 21.18 -14.80
N LEU A 164 9.39 20.40 -14.31
CA LEU A 164 10.82 20.56 -14.63
C LEU A 164 11.13 19.98 -16.02
N PRO A 165 12.25 20.37 -16.65
CA PRO A 165 12.76 19.65 -17.80
C PRO A 165 13.16 18.22 -17.39
N GLU A 166 12.97 17.27 -18.31
CA GLU A 166 13.16 15.82 -18.11
C GLU A 166 14.49 15.48 -17.43
N LYS A 167 15.61 16.04 -17.93
CA LYS A 167 16.95 15.79 -17.39
C LYS A 167 17.10 16.21 -15.91
N GLU A 168 16.53 17.35 -15.51
CA GLU A 168 16.54 17.81 -14.13
C GLU A 168 15.62 16.98 -13.22
N ALA A 169 14.48 16.52 -13.73
CA ALA A 169 13.60 15.61 -13.02
C ALA A 169 14.27 14.25 -12.78
N ASP A 170 14.85 13.65 -13.81
CA ASP A 170 15.57 12.36 -13.74
C ASP A 170 16.76 12.42 -12.77
N ALA A 171 17.51 13.53 -12.78
CA ALA A 171 18.64 13.72 -11.86
C ALA A 171 18.18 13.78 -10.39
N ILE A 172 17.08 14.50 -10.09
CA ILE A 172 16.48 14.50 -8.74
C ILE A 172 16.03 13.09 -8.35
N LEU A 173 15.33 12.39 -9.24
CA LEU A 173 14.78 11.06 -8.93
C LEU A 173 15.89 10.03 -8.70
N SER A 174 16.97 10.06 -9.47
CA SER A 174 18.08 9.11 -9.36
C SER A 174 18.86 9.25 -8.04
N GLU A 175 19.15 10.47 -7.58
CA GLU A 175 19.78 10.69 -6.27
C GLU A 175 18.86 10.26 -5.12
N ILE A 176 17.54 10.50 -5.23
CA ILE A 176 16.55 10.06 -4.24
C ILE A 176 16.38 8.54 -4.24
N GLU A 177 16.43 7.90 -5.40
CA GLU A 177 16.35 6.43 -5.55
C GLU A 177 17.50 5.74 -4.82
N SER A 178 18.72 6.27 -4.93
CA SER A 178 19.90 5.80 -4.17
C SER A 178 19.67 5.83 -2.65
N GLU A 179 19.06 6.89 -2.12
CA GLU A 179 18.72 7.02 -0.69
C GLU A 179 17.60 6.07 -0.25
N VAL A 180 16.56 5.91 -1.07
CA VAL A 180 15.45 4.99 -0.77
C VAL A 180 15.93 3.54 -0.79
N LEU A 181 16.70 3.13 -1.80
CA LEU A 181 17.31 1.79 -1.90
C LEU A 181 18.26 1.48 -0.74
N SER A 182 19.10 2.45 -0.33
CA SER A 182 20.04 2.27 0.78
C SER A 182 19.40 2.39 2.18
N SER A 183 18.12 2.77 2.27
CA SER A 183 17.41 2.92 3.54
C SER A 183 17.30 1.63 4.36
N GLY A 184 17.28 0.46 3.71
CA GLY A 184 17.02 -0.84 4.36
C GLY A 184 15.55 -1.05 4.78
N LEU A 185 14.64 -0.19 4.30
CA LEU A 185 13.21 -0.50 4.25
C LEU A 185 12.93 -1.47 3.09
N LEU A 186 11.71 -2.00 3.01
CA LEU A 186 11.32 -2.84 1.88
C LEU A 186 11.06 -1.96 0.64
N VAL A 187 11.83 -2.19 -0.41
CA VAL A 187 11.81 -1.45 -1.67
C VAL A 187 11.55 -2.42 -2.82
N ASP A 188 10.65 -2.05 -3.73
CA ASP A 188 10.44 -2.71 -5.01
C ASP A 188 10.91 -1.82 -6.18
N ASP A 189 10.85 -2.35 -7.41
CA ASP A 189 11.32 -1.65 -8.63
C ASP A 189 10.50 -0.38 -8.97
N ASP A 190 9.36 -0.14 -8.31
CA ASP A 190 8.54 1.07 -8.45
C ASP A 190 8.59 1.92 -7.16
N ALA A 191 9.52 1.71 -6.23
CA ALA A 191 9.52 2.45 -4.97
C ALA A 191 9.76 3.95 -5.15
N VAL A 192 10.43 4.40 -6.21
CA VAL A 192 10.66 5.83 -6.50
C VAL A 192 10.11 6.16 -7.89
N GLY A 193 9.18 7.13 -7.96
CA GLY A 193 8.54 7.46 -9.23
C GLY A 193 7.65 8.71 -9.23
N MET A 194 6.89 8.88 -10.31
CA MET A 194 5.99 10.03 -10.55
C MET A 194 4.51 9.59 -10.45
N LEU A 195 3.70 10.21 -9.58
CA LEU A 195 2.54 9.55 -8.91
C LEU A 195 1.62 8.52 -9.64
N SER A 196 0.79 8.78 -10.65
CA SER A 196 0.54 9.97 -11.49
C SER A 196 -0.63 10.86 -11.02
N GLY A 197 -1.03 11.90 -11.78
CA GLY A 197 -2.12 12.82 -11.39
C GLY A 197 -3.52 12.17 -11.33
N THR A 198 -3.74 11.10 -12.11
CA THR A 198 -4.94 10.26 -11.98
C THR A 198 -4.94 9.53 -10.64
N ASP A 199 -3.81 8.93 -10.29
CA ASP A 199 -3.65 8.08 -9.11
C ASP A 199 -3.68 8.94 -7.83
N GLU A 200 -3.11 10.14 -7.89
CA GLU A 200 -3.22 11.23 -6.91
C GLU A 200 -4.70 11.48 -6.52
N GLY A 201 -5.58 11.68 -7.51
CA GLY A 201 -7.01 11.86 -7.26
C GLY A 201 -7.72 10.59 -6.77
N VAL A 202 -7.38 9.42 -7.31
CA VAL A 202 -7.98 8.13 -6.95
C VAL A 202 -7.63 7.72 -5.51
N PHE A 203 -6.37 7.85 -5.12
CA PHE A 203 -5.92 7.58 -3.76
C PHE A 203 -6.43 8.64 -2.78
N GLY A 204 -6.50 9.93 -3.16
CA GLY A 204 -7.12 10.96 -2.32
C GLY A 204 -8.61 10.71 -2.07
N TRP A 205 -9.35 10.28 -3.09
CA TRP A 205 -10.74 9.85 -2.95
C TRP A 205 -10.91 8.61 -2.07
N PHE A 206 -9.98 7.64 -2.19
CA PHE A 206 -9.93 6.47 -1.30
C PHE A 206 -9.74 6.91 0.16
N THR A 207 -8.73 7.73 0.44
CA THR A 207 -8.42 8.26 1.79
C THR A 207 -9.65 8.89 2.42
N LEU A 208 -10.32 9.81 1.71
CA LEU A 208 -11.55 10.47 2.18
C LEU A 208 -12.65 9.47 2.52
N ASN A 209 -12.99 8.56 1.60
CA ASN A 209 -14.10 7.63 1.81
C ASN A 209 -13.77 6.54 2.85
N PHE A 210 -12.50 6.20 3.04
CA PHE A 210 -12.03 5.33 4.11
C PHE A 210 -12.15 6.02 5.49
N LEU A 211 -11.58 7.23 5.64
CA LEU A 211 -11.60 7.96 6.91
C LEU A 211 -13.00 8.42 7.32
N LEU A 212 -13.91 8.64 6.36
CA LEU A 212 -15.33 8.90 6.62
C LEU A 212 -16.17 7.63 6.84
N ALA A 213 -15.59 6.41 6.75
CA ALA A 213 -16.30 5.12 6.75
C ALA A 213 -17.47 5.06 5.74
N ARG A 214 -17.28 5.66 4.56
CA ARG A 214 -18.20 5.60 3.41
C ARG A 214 -17.82 4.50 2.41
N LEU A 215 -16.60 3.98 2.47
CA LEU A 215 -16.04 3.09 1.45
C LEU A 215 -16.84 1.79 1.29
N ASP A 216 -17.14 1.10 2.38
CA ASP A 216 -17.93 -0.15 2.36
C ASP A 216 -19.33 0.07 1.79
N GLY A 217 -19.98 1.18 2.19
CA GLY A 217 -21.30 1.55 1.68
C GLY A 217 -21.31 2.02 0.24
N ALA A 218 -20.19 2.54 -0.27
CA ALA A 218 -20.01 2.80 -1.70
C ALA A 218 -19.81 1.49 -2.49
N LEU A 219 -19.03 0.55 -1.96
CA LEU A 219 -18.79 -0.78 -2.54
C LEU A 219 -20.08 -1.63 -2.61
N GLU A 220 -20.88 -1.62 -1.54
CA GLU A 220 -22.16 -2.34 -1.44
C GLU A 220 -23.38 -1.50 -1.88
N ARG A 221 -23.16 -0.24 -2.31
CA ARG A 221 -24.16 0.71 -2.81
C ARG A 221 -25.28 1.10 -1.83
N TYR A 222 -25.08 0.94 -0.51
CA TYR A 222 -26.06 1.37 0.50
C TYR A 222 -25.82 2.80 1.03
N THR A 223 -24.63 3.39 0.83
CA THR A 223 -24.40 4.85 1.03
C THR A 223 -23.68 5.46 -0.15
N LYS A 224 -23.97 6.73 -0.42
CA LYS A 224 -23.22 7.49 -1.43
C LYS A 224 -21.82 7.82 -0.92
N ALA A 225 -20.82 7.63 -1.78
CA ALA A 225 -19.47 8.14 -1.56
C ALA A 225 -19.42 9.66 -1.65
N VAL A 226 -18.46 10.28 -0.98
CA VAL A 226 -18.18 11.72 -1.16
C VAL A 226 -17.37 11.96 -2.43
N ALA A 227 -17.45 13.18 -2.96
CA ALA A 227 -16.55 13.67 -4.00
C ALA A 227 -15.28 14.26 -3.36
N ALA A 228 -14.14 14.09 -4.02
CA ALA A 228 -12.82 14.53 -3.58
C ALA A 228 -12.27 15.57 -4.56
N LEU A 229 -11.96 16.76 -4.05
CA LEU A 229 -11.33 17.85 -4.79
C LEU A 229 -10.02 18.23 -4.09
N ASP A 230 -8.90 17.96 -4.73
CA ASP A 230 -7.57 18.36 -4.24
C ASP A 230 -7.08 19.60 -4.99
N LEU A 231 -6.44 20.52 -4.28
CA LEU A 231 -5.70 21.63 -4.87
C LEU A 231 -4.25 21.57 -4.37
N GLY A 232 -3.41 20.88 -5.14
CA GLY A 232 -1.96 20.93 -4.98
C GLY A 232 -1.37 22.26 -5.47
N GLY A 233 -0.05 22.39 -5.36
CA GLY A 233 0.66 23.58 -5.86
C GLY A 233 0.83 23.60 -7.38
N GLY A 234 0.99 22.43 -8.02
CA GLY A 234 1.21 22.30 -9.47
C GLY A 234 0.02 21.77 -10.29
N SER A 235 -0.94 21.11 -9.66
CA SER A 235 -2.16 20.58 -10.28
C SER A 235 -3.33 20.60 -9.30
N THR A 236 -4.54 20.38 -9.82
CA THR A 236 -5.77 20.15 -9.05
C THR A 236 -6.49 18.93 -9.59
N GLN A 237 -7.12 18.17 -8.70
CA GLN A 237 -7.71 16.87 -8.99
C GLN A 237 -9.20 16.87 -8.61
N VAL A 238 -10.03 16.27 -9.47
CA VAL A 238 -11.47 16.10 -9.23
C VAL A 238 -11.80 14.63 -9.38
N THR A 239 -12.21 13.97 -8.29
CA THR A 239 -12.49 12.53 -8.28
C THR A 239 -13.79 12.22 -7.54
N PHE A 240 -14.70 11.46 -8.17
CA PHE A 240 -15.96 11.06 -7.56
C PHE A 240 -16.55 9.82 -8.22
N MET A 241 -17.62 9.28 -7.63
CA MET A 241 -18.44 8.21 -8.21
C MET A 241 -19.74 8.79 -8.78
N PRO A 242 -19.85 9.02 -10.11
CA PRO A 242 -21.09 9.42 -10.77
C PRO A 242 -22.28 8.47 -10.52
N ASP A 243 -23.48 9.03 -10.41
CA ASP A 243 -24.73 8.25 -10.38
C ASP A 243 -25.02 7.62 -11.76
N ASP A 244 -24.82 8.39 -12.84
CA ASP A 244 -24.83 7.90 -14.23
C ASP A 244 -23.47 8.15 -14.91
N PHE A 245 -22.67 7.09 -15.00
CA PHE A 245 -21.39 7.09 -15.72
C PHE A 245 -21.51 7.33 -17.23
N SER A 246 -22.60 6.88 -17.85
CA SER A 246 -22.80 7.00 -19.30
C SER A 246 -23.10 8.45 -19.68
N ALA A 247 -23.98 9.10 -18.93
CA ALA A 247 -24.27 10.52 -19.09
C ALA A 247 -23.05 11.40 -18.74
N THR A 248 -22.39 11.13 -17.61
CA THR A 248 -21.25 11.94 -17.14
C THR A 248 -20.06 11.92 -18.12
N LEU A 249 -19.82 10.78 -18.79
CA LEU A 249 -18.74 10.64 -19.76
C LEU A 249 -19.16 10.95 -21.21
N LYS A 250 -20.38 11.46 -21.44
CA LYS A 250 -20.89 11.77 -22.78
C LYS A 250 -20.12 12.95 -23.37
N GLY A 251 -19.43 12.72 -24.50
CA GLY A 251 -18.57 13.73 -25.14
C GLY A 251 -17.19 13.88 -24.50
N LEU A 252 -16.86 13.09 -23.48
CA LEU A 252 -15.52 13.00 -22.92
C LEU A 252 -14.77 11.79 -23.50
N ALA A 253 -13.44 11.92 -23.65
CA ALA A 253 -12.57 10.81 -24.03
C ALA A 253 -12.51 9.82 -22.86
N LYS A 254 -13.35 8.76 -22.89
CA LYS A 254 -13.60 7.88 -21.73
C LYS A 254 -12.33 7.38 -21.04
N GLN A 255 -11.26 7.07 -21.78
CA GLN A 255 -9.98 6.62 -21.22
C GLN A 255 -9.18 7.70 -20.44
N LYS A 256 -9.45 9.00 -20.62
CA LYS A 256 -8.81 10.13 -19.90
C LYS A 256 -9.55 10.55 -18.61
N TYR A 257 -10.75 10.00 -18.38
CA TYR A 257 -11.66 10.45 -17.31
C TYR A 257 -12.33 9.31 -16.51
N SER A 258 -12.29 8.08 -17.01
CA SER A 258 -12.89 6.90 -16.35
C SER A 258 -11.81 5.97 -15.88
N HIS A 259 -11.64 5.83 -14.58
CA HIS A 259 -10.65 4.94 -13.99
C HIS A 259 -11.32 3.83 -13.19
N LYS A 260 -10.72 2.64 -13.25
CA LYS A 260 -11.15 1.45 -12.50
C LYS A 260 -10.20 1.27 -11.33
N LEU A 261 -10.74 1.29 -10.12
CA LEU A 261 -9.98 0.96 -8.92
C LEU A 261 -10.48 -0.40 -8.41
N LYS A 262 -9.58 -1.36 -8.24
CA LYS A 262 -9.89 -2.65 -7.60
C LYS A 262 -9.63 -2.51 -6.11
N ILE A 263 -10.67 -2.60 -5.29
CA ILE A 263 -10.58 -2.58 -3.81
C ILE A 263 -11.25 -3.84 -3.28
N PHE A 264 -10.57 -4.61 -2.43
CA PHE A 264 -11.10 -5.82 -1.78
C PHE A 264 -11.84 -6.74 -2.77
N ASP A 265 -11.17 -7.06 -3.88
CA ASP A 265 -11.69 -7.81 -5.03
C ASP A 265 -12.90 -7.24 -5.80
N LYS A 266 -13.39 -6.06 -5.43
CA LYS A 266 -14.47 -5.34 -6.13
C LYS A 266 -13.91 -4.26 -7.06
N GLU A 267 -14.40 -4.20 -8.29
CA GLU A 267 -14.09 -3.12 -9.23
C GLU A 267 -15.04 -1.93 -8.99
N LEU A 268 -14.50 -0.84 -8.45
CA LEU A 268 -15.12 0.48 -8.52
C LEU A 268 -14.74 1.17 -9.82
N LYS A 269 -15.68 1.94 -10.36
CA LYS A 269 -15.41 2.93 -11.40
C LYS A 269 -15.49 4.31 -10.74
N LEU A 270 -14.60 5.20 -11.15
CA LEU A 270 -14.56 6.59 -10.71
C LEU A 270 -14.45 7.49 -11.93
N TYR A 271 -15.11 8.64 -11.86
CA TYR A 271 -14.64 9.80 -12.61
C TYR A 271 -13.40 10.31 -11.89
N THR A 272 -12.30 10.52 -12.60
CA THR A 272 -11.15 11.27 -12.06
C THR A 272 -10.52 12.11 -13.15
N HIS A 273 -10.05 13.31 -12.79
CA HIS A 273 -9.21 14.11 -13.65
C HIS A 273 -8.21 14.95 -12.88
N SER A 274 -7.02 15.14 -13.46
CA SER A 274 -5.96 16.00 -12.95
C SER A 274 -5.66 17.11 -13.96
N TYR A 275 -5.91 18.35 -13.57
CA TYR A 275 -5.62 19.53 -14.37
C TYR A 275 -4.20 20.02 -14.03
N LEU A 276 -3.21 19.60 -14.81
CA LEU A 276 -1.82 20.06 -14.65
C LEU A 276 -1.71 21.56 -14.96
N GLY A 277 -0.87 22.29 -14.23
CA GLY A 277 -0.78 23.74 -14.31
C GLY A 277 -1.88 24.48 -13.52
N ASN A 278 -2.95 23.80 -13.09
CA ASN A 278 -4.04 24.38 -12.31
C ASN A 278 -3.92 24.14 -10.79
N GLY A 279 -2.69 23.90 -10.31
CA GLY A 279 -2.41 24.03 -8.89
C GLY A 279 -2.31 25.49 -8.48
N LEU A 280 -2.43 25.78 -7.18
CA LEU A 280 -2.47 27.16 -6.67
C LEU A 280 -1.22 27.97 -7.04
N VAL A 281 -0.04 27.35 -7.00
CA VAL A 281 1.23 28.05 -7.27
C VAL A 281 1.49 28.17 -8.77
N ALA A 282 1.10 27.16 -9.55
CA ALA A 282 1.15 27.20 -11.00
C ALA A 282 0.21 28.26 -11.61
N SER A 283 -1.00 28.43 -11.04
CA SER A 283 -1.97 29.41 -11.53
C SER A 283 -1.52 30.86 -11.29
N ARG A 284 -0.78 31.15 -10.21
CA ARG A 284 -0.11 32.46 -10.01
C ARG A 284 0.74 32.85 -11.22
N LEU A 285 1.61 31.95 -11.68
CA LEU A 285 2.46 32.18 -12.85
C LEU A 285 1.62 32.30 -14.13
N GLY A 286 0.59 31.46 -14.31
CA GLY A 286 -0.30 31.50 -15.46
C GLY A 286 -1.08 32.82 -15.58
N ILE A 287 -1.64 33.31 -14.48
CA ILE A 287 -2.42 34.55 -14.41
C ILE A 287 -1.51 35.79 -14.56
N ALA A 288 -0.31 35.77 -13.98
CA ALA A 288 0.68 36.83 -14.16
C ALA A 288 1.18 36.93 -15.62
N LYS A 289 1.38 35.79 -16.30
CA LYS A 289 1.71 35.75 -17.74
C LYS A 289 0.60 36.37 -18.60
N LEU A 290 -0.67 36.07 -18.34
CA LEU A 290 -1.79 36.69 -19.06
C LEU A 290 -1.96 38.19 -18.80
N SER A 291 -1.65 38.63 -17.58
CA SER A 291 -1.60 40.05 -17.22
C SER A 291 -0.40 40.80 -17.85
N SER A 292 0.50 40.08 -18.55
CA SER A 292 1.76 40.57 -19.11
C SER A 292 1.82 40.35 -20.63
N PRO A 293 1.03 41.08 -21.44
CA PRO A 293 0.85 40.78 -22.87
C PRO A 293 2.13 40.86 -23.73
N ASN A 294 3.19 41.52 -23.23
CA ASN A 294 4.48 41.64 -23.90
C ASN A 294 5.49 40.54 -23.48
N TRP A 295 5.13 39.64 -22.56
CA TRP A 295 6.01 38.56 -22.11
C TRP A 295 6.12 37.44 -23.15
N SER A 296 7.32 36.90 -23.32
CA SER A 296 7.59 35.74 -24.18
C SER A 296 8.55 34.75 -23.52
N PRO A 297 8.52 33.46 -23.90
CA PRO A 297 9.51 32.49 -23.45
C PRO A 297 10.94 32.94 -23.78
N GLY A 298 11.82 32.96 -22.79
CA GLY A 298 13.20 33.44 -22.93
C GLY A 298 13.41 34.93 -22.66
N ALA A 299 12.34 35.71 -22.42
CA ALA A 299 12.46 37.05 -21.83
C ALA A 299 12.92 36.97 -20.36
N MET A 300 13.38 38.09 -19.80
CA MET A 300 13.61 38.22 -18.36
C MET A 300 12.36 37.79 -17.56
N PRO A 301 12.52 37.14 -16.39
CA PRO A 301 11.41 36.62 -15.58
C PRO A 301 10.69 37.75 -14.81
N SER A 302 10.27 38.79 -15.52
CA SER A 302 9.53 39.95 -14.99
C SER A 302 8.10 39.92 -15.53
N LEU A 303 7.12 39.98 -14.63
CA LEU A 303 5.69 39.95 -14.95
C LEU A 303 4.93 41.00 -14.13
N HIS A 304 3.77 41.39 -14.64
CA HIS A 304 2.78 42.19 -13.93
C HIS A 304 1.53 41.35 -13.59
N THR A 305 0.72 41.78 -12.64
CA THR A 305 -0.58 41.14 -12.34
C THR A 305 -1.64 42.13 -11.84
N HIS A 306 -2.90 41.86 -12.15
CA HIS A 306 -4.06 42.57 -11.62
C HIS A 306 -4.42 42.17 -10.18
N CYS A 307 -3.80 41.10 -9.68
CA CYS A 307 -4.12 40.45 -8.41
C CYS A 307 -3.20 40.78 -7.22
N LEU A 308 -2.23 41.69 -7.39
CA LEU A 308 -1.44 42.24 -6.29
C LEU A 308 -1.97 43.63 -5.90
N PRO A 309 -1.80 44.08 -4.65
CA PRO A 309 -2.14 45.45 -4.25
C PRO A 309 -1.38 46.49 -5.08
N SER A 310 -1.98 47.64 -5.35
CA SER A 310 -1.36 48.69 -6.18
C SER A 310 0.01 49.12 -5.61
N GLY A 311 1.02 49.22 -6.48
CA GLY A 311 2.40 49.54 -6.10
C GLY A 311 3.20 48.39 -5.48
N PHE A 312 2.61 47.23 -5.20
CA PHE A 312 3.32 46.09 -4.60
C PHE A 312 4.25 45.39 -5.61
N VAL A 313 5.39 44.90 -5.13
CA VAL A 313 6.41 44.18 -5.90
C VAL A 313 6.92 42.99 -5.08
N LEU A 314 7.07 41.84 -5.74
CA LEU A 314 7.78 40.65 -5.25
C LEU A 314 9.01 40.46 -6.14
N ASP A 315 10.22 40.57 -5.60
CA ASP A 315 11.47 40.58 -6.36
C ASP A 315 12.33 39.30 -6.24
N ASP A 316 11.85 38.28 -5.52
CA ASP A 316 12.58 37.03 -5.24
C ASP A 316 11.74 35.74 -5.37
N TRP A 317 10.61 35.75 -6.09
CA TRP A 317 9.71 34.58 -6.12
C TRP A 317 10.27 33.41 -6.94
N ASP A 318 10.92 32.44 -6.29
CA ASP A 318 11.33 31.18 -6.93
C ASP A 318 10.11 30.30 -7.26
N TYR A 319 9.94 30.01 -8.55
CA TYR A 319 9.03 28.98 -9.01
C TYR A 319 9.46 28.37 -10.36
N ALA A 320 9.37 27.03 -10.44
CA ALA A 320 9.74 26.23 -11.61
C ALA A 320 11.18 26.51 -12.11
N GLY A 321 12.14 26.57 -11.18
CA GLY A 321 13.57 26.74 -11.47
C GLY A 321 13.95 28.14 -11.99
N ASN A 322 13.11 29.14 -11.72
CA ASN A 322 13.30 30.53 -12.13
C ASN A 322 12.92 31.45 -10.95
N VAL A 323 13.72 32.48 -10.70
CA VAL A 323 13.38 33.55 -9.75
C VAL A 323 12.64 34.65 -10.50
N TRP A 324 11.42 34.98 -10.08
CA TRP A 324 10.52 35.89 -10.77
C TRP A 324 10.36 37.24 -10.04
N LEU A 325 10.41 38.32 -10.81
CA LEU A 325 9.99 39.65 -10.42
C LEU A 325 8.50 39.82 -10.79
N ILE A 326 7.61 39.85 -9.81
CA ILE A 326 6.16 40.01 -10.02
C ILE A 326 5.70 41.35 -9.44
N SER A 327 5.26 42.26 -10.30
CA SER A 327 4.79 43.59 -9.91
C SER A 327 3.28 43.74 -10.04
N ALA A 328 2.69 44.64 -9.27
CA ALA A 328 1.33 45.11 -9.51
C ALA A 328 1.21 45.79 -10.89
N SER A 329 0.06 45.59 -11.55
CA SER A 329 -0.32 46.34 -12.74
C SER A 329 -0.88 47.73 -12.39
N THR A 330 -1.19 48.54 -13.40
CA THR A 330 -1.85 49.85 -13.21
C THR A 330 -3.34 49.78 -12.88
N ASN A 331 -3.97 48.60 -12.99
CA ASN A 331 -5.41 48.41 -12.78
C ASN A 331 -5.62 47.16 -11.91
N THR A 332 -5.56 47.34 -10.60
CA THR A 332 -5.59 46.26 -9.60
C THR A 332 -6.94 46.16 -8.90
N GLY A 333 -7.33 44.95 -8.52
CA GLY A 333 -8.52 44.70 -7.70
C GLY A 333 -9.27 43.43 -8.09
N PHE A 334 -10.28 43.08 -7.29
CA PHE A 334 -11.02 41.82 -7.44
C PHE A 334 -11.60 41.63 -8.84
N ALA A 335 -12.23 42.65 -9.43
CA ALA A 335 -12.90 42.53 -10.73
C ALA A 335 -11.92 42.20 -11.87
N GLN A 336 -10.78 42.90 -11.91
CA GLN A 336 -9.73 42.71 -12.91
C GLN A 336 -9.02 41.37 -12.71
N CYS A 337 -8.66 41.06 -11.46
CA CYS A 337 -8.07 39.77 -11.10
C CYS A 337 -8.99 38.60 -11.47
N MET A 338 -10.29 38.70 -11.21
CA MET A 338 -11.28 37.67 -11.51
C MET A 338 -11.45 37.46 -13.02
N GLU A 339 -11.46 38.53 -13.81
CA GLU A 339 -11.57 38.38 -15.28
C GLU A 339 -10.32 37.74 -15.87
N THR A 340 -9.10 38.08 -15.42
CA THR A 340 -7.87 37.39 -15.87
C THR A 340 -7.81 35.94 -15.38
N ALA A 341 -8.17 35.66 -14.12
CA ALA A 341 -8.26 34.30 -13.59
C ALA A 341 -9.27 33.46 -14.38
N LYS A 342 -10.40 34.05 -14.77
CA LYS A 342 -11.44 33.39 -15.57
C LYS A 342 -10.97 33.09 -16.98
N GLN A 343 -10.28 34.03 -17.62
CA GLN A 343 -9.63 33.79 -18.92
C GLN A 343 -8.57 32.68 -18.83
N TYR A 344 -7.79 32.63 -17.75
CA TYR A 344 -6.85 31.53 -17.49
C TYR A 344 -7.58 30.17 -17.44
N VAL A 345 -8.55 30.04 -16.54
CA VAL A 345 -9.29 28.79 -16.33
C VAL A 345 -10.06 28.36 -17.59
N GLN A 346 -10.78 29.28 -18.25
CA GLN A 346 -11.71 28.93 -19.34
C GLN A 346 -11.08 28.89 -20.75
N ASN A 347 -10.04 29.68 -21.02
CA ASN A 347 -9.52 29.87 -22.38
C ASN A 347 -8.08 29.37 -22.58
N VAL A 348 -7.30 29.22 -21.51
CA VAL A 348 -5.87 28.84 -21.60
C VAL A 348 -5.62 27.40 -21.16
N THR A 349 -6.35 26.92 -20.16
CA THR A 349 -6.16 25.56 -19.62
C THR A 349 -7.18 24.56 -20.16
N ASP A 350 -7.00 23.27 -19.88
CA ASP A 350 -7.97 22.23 -20.23
C ASP A 350 -9.06 21.99 -19.18
N VAL A 351 -9.21 22.90 -18.19
CA VAL A 351 -10.28 22.86 -17.19
C VAL A 351 -11.65 22.87 -17.88
N LYS A 352 -12.54 21.97 -17.44
CA LYS A 352 -13.89 21.83 -17.98
C LYS A 352 -14.93 21.81 -16.88
N ARG A 353 -16.11 22.32 -17.22
CA ARG A 353 -17.30 22.15 -16.38
C ARG A 353 -17.65 20.67 -16.26
N VAL A 354 -18.07 20.28 -15.06
CA VAL A 354 -18.47 18.92 -14.74
C VAL A 354 -19.91 18.99 -14.20
N PRO A 355 -20.95 18.99 -15.07
CA PRO A 355 -22.34 19.15 -14.63
C PRO A 355 -22.75 18.13 -13.58
N ALA A 356 -22.30 16.88 -13.73
CA ALA A 356 -22.52 15.82 -12.74
C ALA A 356 -21.97 16.13 -11.34
N LEU A 357 -20.98 17.03 -11.20
CA LEU A 357 -20.45 17.49 -9.91
C LEU A 357 -21.28 18.66 -9.32
N ALA A 358 -21.86 19.51 -10.18
CA ALA A 358 -22.81 20.53 -9.74
C ALA A 358 -24.13 19.89 -9.27
N ASP A 359 -24.65 18.95 -10.06
CA ASP A 359 -25.96 18.31 -9.86
C ASP A 359 -25.94 17.17 -8.82
N THR A 360 -24.76 16.65 -8.43
CA THR A 360 -24.69 15.52 -7.48
C THR A 360 -25.19 15.89 -6.08
N THR A 361 -25.92 14.94 -5.49
CA THR A 361 -26.28 14.90 -4.06
C THR A 361 -25.14 14.39 -3.16
N ALA A 362 -23.98 14.02 -3.71
CA ALA A 362 -22.80 13.71 -2.91
C ALA A 362 -22.26 14.97 -2.23
N GLU A 363 -21.73 14.80 -1.01
CA GLU A 363 -20.97 15.83 -0.32
C GLU A 363 -19.64 16.05 -1.06
N LEU A 364 -19.25 17.31 -1.28
CA LEU A 364 -17.99 17.69 -1.94
C LEU A 364 -16.95 18.03 -0.88
N PHE A 365 -15.94 17.18 -0.72
CA PHE A 365 -14.81 17.42 0.18
C PHE A 365 -13.64 18.04 -0.57
N LEU A 366 -13.20 19.21 -0.12
CA LEU A 366 -12.13 20.02 -0.69
C LEU A 366 -10.96 20.06 0.31
N PHE A 367 -9.76 19.72 -0.14
CA PHE A 367 -8.55 19.65 0.70
C PHE A 367 -7.33 20.24 -0.02
N GLY A 368 -6.15 20.10 0.58
CA GLY A 368 -4.95 20.80 0.13
C GLY A 368 -5.12 22.33 0.25
N TYR A 369 -4.69 23.08 -0.76
CA TYR A 369 -4.75 24.54 -0.73
C TYR A 369 -6.16 25.13 -0.68
N PHE A 370 -7.22 24.37 -1.02
CA PHE A 370 -8.59 24.82 -0.78
C PHE A 370 -8.81 25.09 0.72
N TYR A 371 -8.40 24.15 1.58
CA TYR A 371 -8.47 24.31 3.03
C TYR A 371 -7.51 25.39 3.51
N ASP A 372 -6.23 25.36 3.10
CA ASP A 372 -5.21 26.26 3.64
C ASP A 372 -5.57 27.75 3.39
N ARG A 373 -6.09 28.07 2.20
CA ARG A 373 -6.57 29.42 1.87
C ARG A 373 -7.89 29.76 2.57
N ALA A 374 -8.82 28.82 2.69
CA ALA A 374 -10.07 29.04 3.41
C ALA A 374 -9.85 29.35 4.90
N LEU A 375 -8.97 28.60 5.56
CA LEU A 375 -8.58 28.83 6.96
C LEU A 375 -7.98 30.23 7.13
N GLN A 376 -6.99 30.55 6.29
CA GLN A 376 -6.28 31.84 6.35
C GLN A 376 -7.17 33.05 6.05
N ALA A 377 -8.23 32.87 5.24
CA ALA A 377 -9.20 33.91 4.90
C ALA A 377 -10.44 33.93 5.82
N ASN A 378 -10.45 33.10 6.87
CA ASN A 378 -11.57 32.90 7.80
C ASN A 378 -12.89 32.48 7.12
N VAL A 379 -12.81 31.68 6.05
CA VAL A 379 -13.96 30.97 5.45
C VAL A 379 -14.35 29.76 6.32
N VAL A 380 -13.38 29.12 6.97
CA VAL A 380 -13.60 28.09 8.01
C VAL A 380 -12.85 28.46 9.29
N PRO A 381 -13.37 28.08 10.48
CA PRO A 381 -12.71 28.37 11.75
C PRO A 381 -11.44 27.53 11.94
N TYR A 382 -10.47 28.10 12.66
CA TYR A 382 -9.34 27.34 13.18
C TYR A 382 -9.80 26.38 14.30
N THR A 383 -9.34 25.14 14.24
CA THR A 383 -9.48 24.12 15.29
C THR A 383 -8.11 23.46 15.53
N LEU A 384 -7.84 23.01 16.75
CA LEU A 384 -6.56 22.34 17.08
C LEU A 384 -6.40 21.03 16.31
N GLU A 385 -7.53 20.37 16.05
CA GLU A 385 -7.66 19.10 15.34
C GLU A 385 -7.62 19.26 13.81
N GLN A 386 -7.65 20.50 13.30
CA GLN A 386 -7.59 20.85 11.87
C GLN A 386 -8.66 20.12 11.01
N LEU A 387 -9.86 19.91 11.57
CA LEU A 387 -10.94 19.19 10.87
C LEU A 387 -11.52 19.99 9.69
N GLY A 388 -11.54 21.32 9.83
CA GLY A 388 -12.20 22.24 8.92
C GLY A 388 -13.70 22.34 9.17
N GLY A 389 -14.50 22.39 8.11
CA GLY A 389 -15.95 22.56 8.23
C GLY A 389 -16.68 22.83 6.91
N PRO A 390 -18.03 22.97 6.97
CA PRO A 390 -18.84 23.35 5.83
C PRO A 390 -18.63 24.82 5.45
N ALA A 391 -18.72 25.09 4.14
CA ALA A 391 -18.79 26.41 3.54
C ALA A 391 -19.61 26.35 2.24
N ASN A 392 -19.79 27.47 1.56
CA ASN A 392 -20.35 27.58 0.23
C ASN A 392 -19.30 28.12 -0.76
N VAL A 393 -19.46 27.86 -2.05
CA VAL A 393 -18.56 28.40 -3.10
C VAL A 393 -18.51 29.93 -3.08
N GLY A 394 -19.64 30.60 -2.79
CA GLY A 394 -19.71 32.05 -2.65
C GLY A 394 -18.91 32.64 -1.48
N ASP A 395 -18.54 31.85 -0.47
CA ASP A 395 -17.73 32.35 0.66
C ASP A 395 -16.29 32.65 0.22
N PHE A 396 -15.75 31.88 -0.74
CA PHE A 396 -14.46 32.19 -1.36
C PHE A 396 -14.50 33.49 -2.16
N ARG A 397 -15.62 33.82 -2.81
CA ARG A 397 -15.80 35.11 -3.49
C ARG A 397 -15.76 36.25 -2.48
N ALA A 398 -16.55 36.17 -1.42
CA ALA A 398 -16.58 37.19 -0.38
C ALA A 398 -15.21 37.35 0.32
N ALA A 399 -14.46 36.25 0.47
CA ALA A 399 -13.09 36.27 0.97
C ALA A 399 -12.11 36.94 -0.01
N ALA A 400 -12.21 36.65 -1.30
CA ALA A 400 -11.40 37.26 -2.35
C ALA A 400 -11.66 38.78 -2.48
N GLU A 401 -12.93 39.20 -2.44
CA GLU A 401 -13.32 40.61 -2.44
C GLU A 401 -12.70 41.37 -1.25
N ARG A 402 -12.64 40.76 -0.05
CA ARG A 402 -11.94 41.33 1.11
C ARG A 402 -10.42 41.36 0.92
N ALA A 403 -9.81 40.27 0.47
CA ALA A 403 -8.35 40.18 0.29
C ALA A 403 -7.81 41.15 -0.76
N CYS A 404 -8.53 41.34 -1.87
CA CYS A 404 -8.17 42.30 -2.90
C CYS A 404 -8.39 43.78 -2.52
N ALA A 405 -8.98 44.06 -1.35
CA ALA A 405 -9.11 45.40 -0.80
C ALA A 405 -8.00 45.76 0.21
N ILE A 406 -7.10 44.83 0.53
CA ILE A 406 -5.97 45.05 1.45
C ILE A 406 -4.90 45.90 0.73
N PRO A 407 -4.48 47.07 1.27
CA PRO A 407 -3.45 47.91 0.68
C PRO A 407 -2.05 47.31 0.88
N ALA A 408 -1.08 47.72 0.06
CA ALA A 408 0.29 47.20 0.04
C ALA A 408 0.97 47.26 1.42
N GLU A 409 0.74 48.33 2.17
CA GLU A 409 1.33 48.60 3.49
C GLU A 409 0.72 47.74 4.62
N ALA A 410 -0.40 47.06 4.35
CA ALA A 410 -1.07 46.16 5.29
C ALA A 410 -0.81 44.67 4.98
N ILE A 411 -0.05 44.36 3.94
CA ILE A 411 0.45 43.01 3.69
C ILE A 411 1.55 42.70 4.72
N GLY A 412 1.35 41.65 5.50
CA GLY A 412 2.32 41.22 6.50
C GLY A 412 3.49 40.41 5.92
N PRO A 413 4.37 39.88 6.79
CA PRO A 413 5.62 39.24 6.40
C PRO A 413 5.48 37.80 5.90
N GLU A 414 4.30 37.18 6.01
CA GLU A 414 4.15 35.77 5.67
C GLU A 414 4.15 35.54 4.15
N PRO A 415 4.91 34.57 3.60
CA PRO A 415 5.07 34.38 2.15
C PRO A 415 3.79 34.15 1.34
N TRP A 416 2.68 33.81 1.99
CA TRP A 416 1.36 33.62 1.36
C TRP A 416 0.50 34.90 1.36
N GLN A 417 0.80 35.89 2.20
CA GLN A 417 -0.02 37.10 2.35
C GLN A 417 -0.09 37.97 1.10
N PRO A 418 1.02 38.25 0.36
CA PRO A 418 0.95 38.97 -0.91
C PRO A 418 0.01 38.33 -1.94
N TRP A 419 -0.13 37.00 -1.89
CA TRP A 419 -0.86 36.23 -2.87
C TRP A 419 -2.35 36.04 -2.56
N GLN A 420 -2.85 36.48 -1.40
CA GLN A 420 -4.23 36.18 -0.97
C GLN A 420 -5.30 36.58 -1.98
N CYS A 421 -5.20 37.78 -2.56
CA CYS A 421 -6.15 38.26 -3.58
C CYS A 421 -6.16 37.32 -4.80
N LEU A 422 -4.97 36.99 -5.34
CA LEU A 422 -4.85 36.04 -6.46
C LEU A 422 -5.40 34.66 -6.09
N ASP A 423 -4.91 34.09 -4.98
CA ASP A 423 -5.20 32.72 -4.55
C ASP A 423 -6.70 32.49 -4.33
N LEU A 424 -7.37 33.40 -3.61
CA LEU A 424 -8.80 33.29 -3.30
C LEU A 424 -9.66 33.56 -4.55
N THR A 425 -9.30 34.55 -5.36
CA THR A 425 -9.97 34.80 -6.64
C THR A 425 -9.84 33.59 -7.57
N TYR A 426 -8.65 32.98 -7.66
CA TYR A 426 -8.42 31.79 -8.46
C TYR A 426 -9.24 30.60 -7.96
N ILE A 427 -9.28 30.34 -6.65
CA ILE A 427 -10.10 29.27 -6.07
C ILE A 427 -11.59 29.46 -6.41
N TYR A 428 -12.12 30.67 -6.18
CA TYR A 428 -13.50 30.97 -6.55
C TYR A 428 -13.74 30.76 -8.05
N THR A 429 -12.85 31.24 -8.90
CA THR A 429 -12.96 31.09 -10.35
C THR A 429 -12.89 29.63 -10.80
N LEU A 430 -12.01 28.82 -10.22
CA LEU A 430 -11.85 27.40 -10.52
C LEU A 430 -13.13 26.63 -10.18
N LEU A 431 -13.71 26.87 -9.00
CA LEU A 431 -14.95 26.23 -8.55
C LEU A 431 -16.17 26.70 -9.37
N HIS A 432 -16.38 28.01 -9.48
CA HIS A 432 -17.57 28.59 -10.12
C HIS A 432 -17.51 28.58 -11.64
N PHE A 433 -16.47 29.15 -12.25
CA PHE A 433 -16.38 29.29 -13.71
C PHE A 433 -15.78 28.04 -14.39
N GLY A 434 -14.82 27.39 -13.74
CA GLY A 434 -14.15 26.17 -14.18
C GLY A 434 -15.04 24.94 -14.07
N TYR A 435 -15.30 24.45 -12.86
CA TYR A 435 -16.10 23.25 -12.63
C TYR A 435 -17.61 23.48 -12.80
N GLY A 436 -18.08 24.71 -12.63
CA GLY A 436 -19.49 25.09 -12.85
C GLY A 436 -20.37 24.99 -11.61
N LEU A 437 -19.79 25.09 -10.41
CA LEU A 437 -20.54 25.04 -9.16
C LEU A 437 -21.21 26.40 -8.87
N PRO A 438 -22.53 26.47 -8.55
CA PRO A 438 -23.17 27.72 -8.16
C PRO A 438 -22.66 28.22 -6.80
N ASP A 439 -22.83 29.51 -6.52
CA ASP A 439 -22.34 30.15 -5.28
C ASP A 439 -22.93 29.50 -4.01
N GLU A 440 -24.16 29.00 -4.09
CA GLU A 440 -24.88 28.30 -3.01
C GLU A 440 -24.51 26.81 -2.89
N LYS A 441 -23.60 26.27 -3.72
CA LYS A 441 -23.17 24.87 -3.60
C LYS A 441 -22.38 24.69 -2.31
N SER A 442 -22.95 23.91 -1.40
CA SER A 442 -22.27 23.52 -0.16
C SER A 442 -21.08 22.60 -0.45
N ILE A 443 -19.98 22.88 0.24
CA ILE A 443 -18.68 22.21 0.18
C ILE A 443 -18.18 21.98 1.62
N TYR A 444 -17.38 20.94 1.82
CA TYR A 444 -16.71 20.67 3.09
C TYR A 444 -15.21 20.83 2.91
N LEU A 445 -14.62 21.79 3.61
CA LEU A 445 -13.19 22.03 3.58
C LEU A 445 -12.56 21.23 4.71
N THR A 446 -11.52 20.44 4.42
CA THR A 446 -10.87 19.60 5.44
C THR A 446 -9.36 19.49 5.22
N LYS A 447 -8.66 19.24 6.32
CA LYS A 447 -7.20 18.97 6.36
C LYS A 447 -6.94 17.64 7.05
N LYS A 448 -7.61 17.38 8.17
CA LYS A 448 -7.51 16.11 8.89
C LYS A 448 -8.86 15.45 9.17
N LEU A 449 -8.87 14.13 9.14
CA LEU A 449 -9.98 13.28 9.58
C LEU A 449 -9.41 12.15 10.45
N ARG A 450 -10.01 11.90 11.62
CA ARG A 450 -9.50 10.91 12.60
C ARG A 450 -8.02 11.14 12.99
N ALA A 451 -7.63 12.41 13.15
CA ALA A 451 -6.26 12.89 13.38
C ALA A 451 -5.25 12.64 12.22
N MET A 452 -5.69 12.04 11.11
CA MET A 452 -4.86 11.71 9.95
C MET A 452 -4.99 12.76 8.83
N GLU A 453 -3.93 12.98 8.08
CA GLU A 453 -3.85 13.96 6.99
C GLU A 453 -4.65 13.49 5.76
N VAL A 454 -5.60 14.33 5.31
CA VAL A 454 -6.39 14.08 4.11
C VAL A 454 -5.52 14.37 2.89
N SER A 455 -4.96 13.30 2.33
CA SER A 455 -4.09 13.32 1.15
C SER A 455 -4.20 12.00 0.37
N TRP A 456 -3.49 11.89 -0.74
CA TRP A 456 -3.37 10.64 -1.49
C TRP A 456 -2.53 9.56 -0.75
N ALA A 457 -1.75 9.93 0.27
CA ALA A 457 -0.74 9.05 0.87
C ALA A 457 -1.32 7.78 1.52
N LEU A 458 -2.47 7.87 2.21
CA LEU A 458 -3.08 6.70 2.84
C LEU A 458 -3.61 5.68 1.81
N GLY A 459 -4.21 6.15 0.71
CA GLY A 459 -4.64 5.28 -0.39
C GLY A 459 -3.46 4.55 -1.04
N ALA A 460 -2.32 5.24 -1.21
CA ALA A 460 -1.09 4.61 -1.69
C ALA A 460 -0.52 3.60 -0.66
N ALA A 461 -0.53 3.92 0.63
CA ALA A 461 -0.08 3.01 1.69
C ALA A 461 -0.88 1.69 1.73
N PHE A 462 -2.20 1.76 1.61
CA PHE A 462 -3.06 0.58 1.46
C PHE A 462 -2.74 -0.22 0.20
N HIS A 463 -2.48 0.45 -0.93
CA HIS A 463 -2.10 -0.21 -2.17
C HIS A 463 -0.77 -0.96 -2.04
N LEU A 464 0.25 -0.34 -1.44
CA LEU A 464 1.56 -0.94 -1.20
C LEU A 464 1.47 -2.18 -0.30
N LEU A 465 0.77 -2.06 0.85
CA LEU A 465 0.59 -3.18 1.77
C LEU A 465 -0.17 -4.35 1.14
N ASN A 466 -1.24 -4.06 0.39
CA ASN A 466 -2.01 -5.12 -0.26
C ASN A 466 -1.18 -5.80 -1.36
N THR A 467 -0.48 -5.03 -2.21
CA THR A 467 0.40 -5.58 -3.25
C THR A 467 1.52 -6.44 -2.64
N TYR A 468 2.16 -5.99 -1.56
CA TYR A 468 3.16 -6.77 -0.85
C TYR A 468 2.57 -8.06 -0.24
N HIS A 469 1.42 -7.98 0.42
CA HIS A 469 0.78 -9.13 1.03
C HIS A 469 0.34 -10.17 -0.01
N ASP A 470 -0.19 -9.72 -1.14
CA ASP A 470 -0.56 -10.58 -2.29
C ASP A 470 0.69 -11.22 -2.94
N ASN A 471 1.81 -10.49 -3.06
CA ASN A 471 3.10 -11.05 -3.49
C ASN A 471 3.56 -12.17 -2.54
N MET A 472 3.62 -11.89 -1.23
CA MET A 472 4.02 -12.87 -0.21
C MET A 472 3.11 -14.11 -0.18
N LYS A 473 1.81 -13.94 -0.44
CA LYS A 473 0.86 -15.07 -0.59
C LYS A 473 1.15 -15.90 -1.83
N ARG A 474 1.40 -15.26 -2.99
CA ARG A 474 1.75 -15.94 -4.25
C ARG A 474 3.06 -16.72 -4.11
N GLU A 475 4.12 -16.09 -3.63
CA GLU A 475 5.42 -16.75 -3.42
C GLU A 475 5.30 -17.97 -2.48
N ARG A 476 4.57 -17.84 -1.36
CA ARG A 476 4.33 -18.96 -0.45
C ARG A 476 3.54 -20.09 -1.12
N HIS A 477 2.56 -19.75 -1.95
CA HIS A 477 1.79 -20.75 -2.72
C HIS A 477 2.70 -21.47 -3.73
N GLU A 478 3.50 -20.74 -4.49
CA GLU A 478 4.44 -21.29 -5.47
C GLU A 478 5.51 -22.17 -4.82
N GLN A 479 6.07 -21.75 -3.68
CA GLN A 479 6.99 -22.57 -2.88
C GLN A 479 6.35 -23.87 -2.39
N LEU A 480 5.09 -23.82 -1.94
CA LEU A 480 4.34 -24.99 -1.51
C LEU A 480 4.05 -25.94 -2.69
N GLN A 481 3.63 -25.41 -3.84
CA GLN A 481 3.44 -26.20 -5.06
C GLN A 481 4.75 -26.87 -5.52
N ALA A 482 5.87 -26.14 -5.46
CA ALA A 482 7.18 -26.68 -5.79
C ALA A 482 7.65 -27.76 -4.80
N ALA A 483 7.29 -27.66 -3.50
CA ALA A 483 7.54 -28.71 -2.52
C ALA A 483 6.70 -29.96 -2.81
N LEU A 484 5.39 -29.81 -3.01
CA LEU A 484 4.48 -30.90 -3.35
C LEU A 484 4.87 -31.61 -4.66
N ALA A 485 5.39 -30.88 -5.65
CA ALA A 485 5.91 -31.45 -6.88
C ALA A 485 7.15 -32.35 -6.64
N ARG A 486 8.10 -31.90 -5.81
CA ARG A 486 9.29 -32.70 -5.45
C ARG A 486 8.91 -33.97 -4.68
N ASP A 487 7.99 -33.86 -3.72
CA ASP A 487 7.52 -34.99 -2.93
C ASP A 487 6.79 -36.02 -3.81
N ARG A 488 6.03 -35.56 -4.80
CA ARG A 488 5.37 -36.42 -5.80
C ARG A 488 6.38 -37.14 -6.69
N GLU A 489 7.40 -36.47 -7.20
CA GLU A 489 8.47 -37.13 -7.98
C GLU A 489 9.20 -38.20 -7.17
N GLU A 490 9.50 -37.92 -5.91
CA GLU A 490 10.16 -38.87 -5.02
C GLU A 490 9.24 -40.07 -4.70
N LEU A 491 7.93 -39.85 -4.53
CA LEU A 491 6.95 -40.92 -4.38
C LEU A 491 6.88 -41.80 -5.66
N GLU A 492 6.87 -41.19 -6.85
CA GLU A 492 6.87 -41.91 -8.12
C GLU A 492 8.17 -42.69 -8.36
N ARG A 493 9.35 -42.14 -7.97
CA ARG A 493 10.63 -42.87 -7.96
C ARG A 493 10.60 -44.08 -7.04
N ARG A 494 10.13 -43.90 -5.79
CA ARG A 494 10.00 -45.00 -4.82
C ARG A 494 9.05 -46.08 -5.31
N ARG A 495 7.93 -45.70 -5.93
CA ARG A 495 6.98 -46.64 -6.52
C ARG A 495 7.63 -47.49 -7.62
N ARG A 496 8.35 -46.87 -8.57
CA ARG A 496 9.07 -47.62 -9.62
C ARG A 496 10.11 -48.58 -9.03
N ALA A 497 10.85 -48.16 -8.01
CA ALA A 497 11.82 -49.02 -7.32
C ALA A 497 11.16 -50.19 -6.56
N VAL A 498 9.90 -50.07 -6.14
CA VAL A 498 9.11 -51.19 -5.59
C VAL A 498 8.65 -52.12 -6.72
N GLU A 499 8.09 -51.58 -7.80
CA GLU A 499 7.64 -52.36 -8.98
C GLU A 499 8.80 -53.16 -9.61
N GLU A 500 10.01 -52.59 -9.68
CA GLU A 500 11.24 -53.28 -10.11
C GLU A 500 11.66 -54.41 -9.15
N ARG A 501 11.53 -54.21 -7.83
CA ARG A 501 11.85 -55.23 -6.82
C ARG A 501 10.84 -56.38 -6.84
N GLU A 502 9.56 -56.10 -7.05
CA GLU A 502 8.51 -57.11 -7.22
C GLU A 502 8.78 -57.94 -8.48
N ALA A 503 9.03 -57.30 -9.64
CA ALA A 503 9.39 -58.00 -10.87
C ALA A 503 10.66 -58.87 -10.74
N ALA A 504 11.68 -58.39 -10.03
CA ALA A 504 12.88 -59.18 -9.75
C ALA A 504 12.62 -60.37 -8.80
N ALA A 505 11.72 -60.23 -7.84
CA ALA A 505 11.30 -61.32 -6.95
C ALA A 505 10.51 -62.40 -7.72
N ASP A 506 9.58 -61.99 -8.59
CA ASP A 506 8.79 -62.90 -9.42
C ASP A 506 9.68 -63.68 -10.41
N ALA A 507 10.62 -63.00 -11.08
CA ALA A 507 11.58 -63.65 -11.96
C ALA A 507 12.41 -64.73 -11.22
N ARG A 508 12.87 -64.41 -10.00
CA ARG A 508 13.64 -65.34 -9.16
C ARG A 508 12.78 -66.50 -8.62
N MET A 509 11.50 -66.27 -8.36
CA MET A 509 10.54 -67.32 -8.04
C MET A 509 10.34 -68.27 -9.24
N ALA A 510 10.26 -67.74 -10.47
CA ALA A 510 10.16 -68.55 -11.68
C ALA A 510 11.41 -69.42 -11.91
N GLU A 511 12.63 -68.88 -11.68
CA GLU A 511 13.86 -69.69 -11.73
C GLU A 511 13.87 -70.83 -10.70
N LEU A 512 13.40 -70.57 -9.47
CA LEU A 512 13.31 -71.59 -8.42
C LEU A 512 12.29 -72.69 -8.78
N LEU A 513 11.15 -72.31 -9.36
CA LEU A 513 10.14 -73.25 -9.85
C LEU A 513 10.66 -74.09 -11.03
N ASN A 514 11.37 -73.48 -11.97
CA ASN A 514 12.01 -74.21 -13.08
C ASN A 514 13.09 -75.18 -12.57
N SER A 515 13.95 -74.72 -11.67
CA SER A 515 14.98 -75.55 -11.02
C SER A 515 14.38 -76.73 -10.24
N ARG A 516 13.25 -76.53 -9.58
CA ARG A 516 12.47 -77.59 -8.92
C ARG A 516 11.94 -78.62 -9.92
N ASN A 517 11.44 -78.18 -11.08
CA ASN A 517 10.94 -79.09 -12.12
C ASN A 517 12.07 -79.93 -12.73
N VAL A 518 13.25 -79.35 -12.95
CA VAL A 518 14.46 -80.08 -13.39
C VAL A 518 14.90 -81.11 -12.33
N MET A 519 14.84 -80.77 -11.03
CA MET A 519 15.09 -81.75 -9.95
C MET A 519 14.08 -82.91 -9.90
N GLN A 520 12.90 -82.78 -10.50
CA GLN A 520 11.91 -83.86 -10.57
C GLN A 520 12.09 -84.79 -11.78
N THR A 521 12.90 -84.41 -12.77
CA THR A 521 13.08 -85.19 -14.01
C THR A 521 14.42 -85.94 -14.14
N ASP A 522 15.43 -85.64 -13.32
CA ASP A 522 16.66 -86.46 -13.20
C ASP A 522 17.02 -86.80 -11.73
N PRO A 523 16.77 -88.05 -11.29
CA PRO A 523 17.10 -88.50 -9.93
C PRO A 523 18.60 -88.52 -9.58
N LYS A 524 19.52 -88.48 -10.55
CA LYS A 524 20.96 -88.65 -10.30
C LYS A 524 21.70 -87.36 -9.97
N LEU A 525 21.13 -86.19 -10.25
CA LEU A 525 21.73 -84.90 -9.93
C LEU A 525 21.55 -84.50 -8.45
N PHE A 526 20.48 -84.99 -7.81
CA PHE A 526 20.02 -84.61 -6.46
C PHE A 526 21.10 -84.81 -5.37
N VAL A 527 21.91 -85.86 -5.47
CA VAL A 527 22.92 -86.21 -4.46
C VAL A 527 24.17 -85.31 -4.52
N ARG A 528 24.50 -84.71 -5.66
CA ARG A 528 25.71 -83.87 -5.80
C ARG A 528 25.54 -82.44 -5.28
N LEU A 529 24.33 -81.89 -5.33
CA LEU A 529 24.04 -80.50 -4.93
C LEU A 529 23.77 -80.32 -3.43
N LEU A 530 23.48 -81.39 -2.70
CA LEU A 530 23.22 -81.37 -1.25
C LEU A 530 24.41 -80.84 -0.42
N ASN A 531 25.65 -81.03 -0.89
CA ASN A 531 26.85 -80.49 -0.24
C ASN A 531 27.03 -78.96 -0.43
N THR A 532 26.39 -78.36 -1.44
CA THR A 532 26.42 -76.90 -1.68
C THR A 532 25.27 -76.14 -1.00
N ALA A 533 24.25 -76.85 -0.49
CA ALA A 533 23.05 -76.22 0.05
C ALA A 533 23.24 -75.43 1.36
N CYS A 534 24.32 -75.68 2.11
CA CYS A 534 24.60 -74.99 3.38
C CYS A 534 24.88 -73.48 3.23
N SER A 535 25.36 -73.00 2.08
CA SER A 535 25.61 -71.56 1.88
C SER A 535 24.33 -70.77 1.55
N MET A 536 23.37 -71.37 0.84
CA MET A 536 22.14 -70.68 0.43
C MET A 536 21.17 -70.42 1.60
N PHE A 537 21.12 -71.31 2.60
CA PHE A 537 20.26 -71.11 3.77
C PHE A 537 20.66 -69.87 4.58
N SER A 538 21.95 -69.51 4.62
CA SER A 538 22.44 -68.27 5.26
C SER A 538 21.86 -67.02 4.58
N ASN A 539 21.83 -67.00 3.24
CA ASN A 539 21.39 -65.83 2.47
C ASN A 539 19.87 -65.61 2.53
N VAL A 540 19.08 -66.69 2.59
CA VAL A 540 17.61 -66.58 2.77
C VAL A 540 17.26 -66.08 4.18
N PHE A 541 18.02 -66.47 5.20
CA PHE A 541 17.82 -66.00 6.57
C PHE A 541 18.20 -64.51 6.72
N HIS A 542 19.25 -64.06 6.04
CA HIS A 542 19.59 -62.62 5.94
C HIS A 542 18.48 -61.81 5.26
N TRP A 543 17.92 -62.29 4.14
CA TRP A 543 16.86 -61.56 3.43
C TRP A 543 15.57 -61.41 4.27
N LEU A 544 15.20 -62.44 5.03
CA LEU A 544 14.06 -62.40 5.95
C LEU A 544 14.29 -61.47 7.16
N THR A 545 15.53 -61.34 7.63
CA THR A 545 15.87 -60.45 8.75
C THR A 545 15.98 -58.99 8.33
N ASP A 546 16.50 -58.69 7.14
CA ASP A 546 16.44 -57.33 6.57
C ASP A 546 14.99 -56.87 6.31
N GLY A 547 14.14 -57.76 5.77
CA GLY A 547 12.72 -57.48 5.57
C GLY A 547 11.98 -57.15 6.88
N ALA A 548 12.21 -57.94 7.94
CA ALA A 548 11.67 -57.66 9.27
C ALA A 548 12.21 -56.34 9.85
N THR A 549 13.49 -56.02 9.61
CA THR A 549 14.11 -54.78 10.09
C THR A 549 13.52 -53.54 9.42
N HIS A 550 13.24 -53.59 8.11
CA HIS A 550 12.56 -52.49 7.42
C HIS A 550 11.11 -52.27 7.91
N VAL A 551 10.36 -53.34 8.21
CA VAL A 551 9.01 -53.23 8.80
C VAL A 551 9.08 -52.62 10.21
N LEU A 552 10.05 -53.02 11.03
CA LEU A 552 10.24 -52.45 12.37
C LEU A 552 10.69 -50.98 12.34
N ILE A 553 11.51 -50.58 11.36
CA ILE A 553 11.90 -49.17 11.16
C ILE A 553 10.68 -48.34 10.73
N ALA A 554 9.85 -48.85 9.81
CA ALA A 554 8.61 -48.17 9.42
C ALA A 554 7.65 -47.98 10.59
N LEU A 555 7.47 -49.00 11.44
CA LEU A 555 6.64 -48.91 12.65
C LEU A 555 7.19 -47.91 13.68
N ARG A 556 8.52 -47.74 13.76
CA ARG A 556 9.20 -46.78 14.66
C ARG A 556 9.24 -45.34 14.14
N ILE A 557 8.81 -45.11 12.91
CA ILE A 557 8.61 -43.78 12.30
C ILE A 557 7.11 -43.36 12.38
N ILE A 558 6.23 -44.31 12.68
CA ILE A 558 4.78 -44.12 12.82
C ILE A 558 4.36 -43.93 14.30
N SER A 559 5.26 -44.24 15.25
CA SER A 559 5.14 -43.93 16.69
C SER A 559 5.89 -42.66 17.06
#